data_AF-A0A7T4TVG6-F1
#
_entry.id   AF-A0A7T4TVG6-F1
#
_cell.length_a   1.000
_cell.length_b   1.000
_cell.length_c   1.000
_cell.angle_alpha   90.00
_cell.angle_beta   90.00
_cell.angle_gamma   90.00
#
_symmetry.space_group_name_H-M   'P 1'
#
loop_
_entity.id
_entity.type
_entity.pdbx_description
1 polymer ?
#
loop_
_entity_poly.entity_id
_entity_poly.type
_entity_poly.pdbx_seq_one_letter_code
_entity_poly.pdbx_strand_id
1 'polypeptide(L)'
;MDSVVAYNTQTGKERWTLPDKSGNRVAPEVTLVRAGLVYGTTENGPVVLDSTTGADKEDQPGIAPYFSDGYVGIAVTDSDHTVTAYRTEN
;
A
#
# COMPACT_ATOMS: atom_id res chain seq x y z
N MET A 1 14.53 6.77 10.28
CA MET A 1 14.18 5.46 9.70
C MET A 1 12.68 5.46 9.67
N ASP A 2 12.11 5.46 8.47
CA ASP A 2 10.68 5.71 8.29
C ASP A 2 9.89 4.46 8.68
N SER A 3 8.66 4.65 9.16
CA SER A 3 7.77 3.56 9.54
C SER A 3 6.34 3.84 9.11
N VAL A 4 5.61 2.76 8.85
CA VAL A 4 4.17 2.77 8.62
C VAL A 4 3.51 2.04 9.77
N VAL A 5 2.62 2.72 10.47
CA VAL A 5 1.94 2.18 11.64
C VAL A 5 0.43 2.25 11.43
N ALA A 6 -0.24 1.12 11.60
CA ALA A 6 -1.70 1.08 11.62
C ALA A 6 -2.24 1.10 13.04
N TYR A 7 -3.29 1.89 13.24
CA TYR A 7 -3.99 2.01 14.52
C TYR A 7 -5.43 1.53 14.41
N ASN A 8 -5.93 0.95 15.49
CA ASN A 8 -7.35 0.71 15.67
C ASN A 8 -8.07 2.05 15.89
N THR A 9 -9.00 2.42 15.02
CA THR A 9 -9.70 3.70 15.08
C THR A 9 -10.60 3.88 16.30
N GLN A 10 -11.05 2.79 16.93
CA GLN A 10 -11.91 2.85 18.12
C GLN A 10 -11.09 3.01 19.40
N THR A 11 -9.90 2.42 19.47
CA THR A 11 -9.10 2.35 20.71
C THR A 11 -7.81 3.13 20.67
N GLY A 12 -7.37 3.59 19.49
CA GLY A 12 -6.06 4.22 19.27
C GLY A 12 -4.88 3.28 19.45
N LYS A 13 -5.10 1.97 19.65
CA LYS A 13 -4.03 1.00 19.83
C LYS A 13 -3.39 0.62 18.50
N GLU A 14 -2.07 0.52 18.47
CA GLU A 14 -1.32 -0.03 17.34
C GLU A 14 -1.82 -1.45 17.02
N ARG A 15 -2.02 -1.72 15.73
CA ARG A 15 -2.35 -3.05 15.20
C ARG A 15 -1.11 -3.74 14.65
N TRP A 16 -0.36 -3.02 13.83
CA TRP A 16 0.86 -3.50 13.20
C TRP A 16 1.75 -2.31 12.81
N THR A 17 3.02 -2.61 12.61
CA THR A 17 4.04 -1.66 12.18
C THR A 17 4.97 -2.31 11.16
N LEU A 18 5.38 -1.53 10.17
CA LEU A 18 6.46 -1.85 9.24
C LEU A 18 7.54 -0.76 9.33
N PRO A 19 8.84 -1.10 9.26
CA PRO A 19 9.41 -2.44 9.09
C PRO A 19 9.10 -3.38 10.26
N ASP A 20 9.07 -4.68 9.98
CA ASP A 20 8.80 -5.67 11.02
C ASP A 20 10.02 -5.90 11.92
N LYS A 21 9.80 -6.50 13.11
CA LYS A 21 10.87 -6.75 14.07
C LYS A 21 11.87 -7.81 13.59
N SER A 22 11.50 -8.63 12.61
CA SER A 22 12.38 -9.66 12.06
C SER A 22 13.39 -9.07 11.07
N GLY A 23 13.15 -7.85 10.57
CA GLY A 23 13.98 -7.17 9.59
C GLY A 23 13.75 -7.66 8.16
N ASN A 24 12.78 -8.53 7.94
CA ASN A 24 12.49 -9.12 6.62
C ASN A 24 11.54 -8.26 5.78
N ARG A 25 10.84 -7.31 6.41
CA ARG A 25 9.90 -6.42 5.73
C ARG A 25 10.27 -4.97 5.98
N VAL A 26 10.22 -4.16 4.93
CA VAL A 26 10.50 -2.72 4.96
C VAL A 26 9.19 -1.91 5.05
N ALA A 27 9.29 -0.65 5.49
CA ALA A 27 8.16 0.27 5.44
C ALA A 27 7.93 0.72 3.98
N PRO A 28 6.71 0.59 3.43
CA PRO A 28 6.39 1.17 2.14
C PRO A 28 6.13 2.67 2.26
N GLU A 29 6.36 3.41 1.18
CA GLU A 29 5.73 4.70 0.97
C GLU A 29 4.26 4.47 0.62
N VAL A 30 3.34 4.88 1.50
CA VAL A 30 1.90 4.65 1.30
C VAL A 30 1.34 5.63 0.28
N THR A 31 0.76 5.12 -0.80
CA THR A 31 0.16 5.93 -1.87
C THR A 31 -1.36 6.05 -1.73
N LEU A 32 -2.04 4.98 -1.28
CA LEU A 32 -3.49 4.97 -1.12
C LEU A 32 -3.92 3.99 -0.03
N VAL A 33 -4.94 4.36 0.74
CA VAL A 33 -5.67 3.43 1.63
C VAL A 33 -7.14 3.41 1.21
N ARG A 34 -7.64 2.24 0.78
CA ARG A 34 -9.01 2.10 0.27
C ARG A 34 -9.53 0.68 0.46
N ALA A 35 -10.81 0.55 0.78
CA ALA A 35 -11.53 -0.72 0.81
C ALA A 35 -10.84 -1.84 1.63
N GLY A 36 -10.20 -1.49 2.75
CA GLY A 36 -9.50 -2.46 3.60
C GLY A 36 -8.09 -2.83 3.13
N LEU A 37 -7.57 -2.14 2.11
CA LEU A 37 -6.23 -2.33 1.58
C LEU A 37 -5.37 -1.08 1.76
N VAL A 38 -4.06 -1.29 1.91
CA VAL A 38 -3.03 -0.26 1.87
C VAL A 38 -2.17 -0.54 0.63
N TYR A 39 -2.09 0.44 -0.25
CA TYR A 39 -1.24 0.44 -1.43
C TYR A 39 -0.01 1.29 -1.15
N GLY A 40 1.14 0.85 -1.64
CA GLY A 40 2.36 1.63 -1.53
C GLY A 40 3.48 1.07 -2.38
N THR A 41 4.63 1.73 -2.32
CA THR A 41 5.85 1.33 -3.02
C THR A 41 6.99 1.10 -2.04
N THR A 42 7.86 0.17 -2.38
CA THR A 42 9.13 -0.08 -1.70
C THR A 42 10.26 -0.03 -2.73
N GLU A 43 11.50 -0.13 -2.28
CA GLU A 43 12.65 -0.32 -3.19
C GLU A 43 12.53 -1.57 -4.09
N ASN A 44 11.73 -2.56 -3.68
CA ASN A 44 11.48 -3.80 -4.43
C ASN A 44 10.23 -3.73 -5.32
N GLY A 45 9.57 -2.57 -5.37
CA GLY A 45 8.36 -2.34 -6.17
C GLY A 45 7.08 -2.19 -5.34
N PRO A 46 5.92 -2.22 -6.01
CA PRO A 46 4.63 -1.98 -5.38
C PRO A 46 4.23 -3.10 -4.42
N VAL A 47 3.48 -2.74 -3.38
CA VAL A 47 2.92 -3.65 -2.39
C VAL A 47 1.44 -3.37 -2.18
N VAL A 48 0.68 -4.43 -1.86
CA VAL A 48 -0.71 -4.34 -1.40
C VAL A 48 -0.82 -5.09 -0.08
N LEU A 49 -1.21 -4.38 0.98
CA LEU A 49 -1.32 -4.93 2.31
C LEU A 49 -2.78 -4.95 2.79
N ASP A 50 -3.10 -5.92 3.65
CA ASP A 50 -4.31 -5.89 4.47
C ASP A 50 -4.22 -4.72 5.46
N SER A 51 -5.19 -3.82 5.48
CA SER A 51 -5.15 -2.66 6.40
C SER A 51 -5.31 -3.06 7.87
N THR A 52 -5.87 -4.23 8.16
CA THR A 52 -6.11 -4.72 9.52
C THR A 52 -4.92 -5.50 10.06
N THR A 53 -4.27 -6.32 9.24
CA THR A 53 -3.18 -7.22 9.69
C THR A 53 -1.79 -6.80 9.24
N GLY A 54 -1.69 -5.96 8.20
CA GLY A 54 -0.42 -5.56 7.59
C GLY A 54 0.24 -6.66 6.76
N ALA A 55 -0.43 -7.80 6.57
CA ALA A 55 0.06 -8.90 5.73
C ALA A 55 -0.07 -8.55 4.24
N ASP A 56 0.84 -9.07 3.42
CA ASP A 56 0.74 -8.96 1.97
C ASP A 56 -0.55 -9.63 1.47
N LYS A 57 -1.26 -8.94 0.58
CA LYS A 57 -2.55 -9.37 0.00
C LYS A 57 -2.45 -9.88 -1.42
N GLU A 58 -1.38 -9.51 -2.10
CA GLU A 58 -1.12 -9.85 -3.49
C GLU A 58 0.35 -10.28 -3.59
N ASP A 59 0.59 -11.39 -4.29
CA ASP A 59 1.93 -11.97 -4.42
C ASP A 59 2.77 -11.20 -5.44
N GLN A 60 2.11 -10.65 -6.48
CA GLN A 60 2.75 -9.86 -7.53
C GLN A 60 1.96 -8.59 -7.85
N PRO A 61 2.01 -7.59 -6.97
CA PRO A 61 1.36 -6.31 -7.24
C PRO A 61 1.91 -5.67 -8.52
N GLY A 62 1.02 -5.25 -9.41
CA GLY A 62 1.43 -4.60 -10.65
C GLY A 62 1.70 -3.10 -10.49
N ILE A 63 0.87 -2.39 -9.73
CA ILE A 63 0.92 -0.93 -9.60
C ILE A 63 0.33 -0.46 -8.26
N ALA A 64 0.89 0.61 -7.69
CA ALA A 64 0.38 1.27 -6.49
C ALA A 64 -0.30 2.60 -6.88
N PRO A 65 -1.64 2.70 -6.86
CA PRO A 65 -2.33 3.93 -7.22
C PRO A 65 -2.21 5.00 -6.12
N TYR A 66 -2.24 6.27 -6.54
CA TYR A 66 -2.37 7.44 -5.65
C TYR A 66 -3.85 7.84 -5.46
N PHE A 67 -4.70 7.46 -6.40
CA PHE A 67 -6.13 7.73 -6.34
C PHE A 67 -6.92 6.58 -6.97
N SER A 68 -8.06 6.25 -6.37
CA SER A 68 -9.07 5.43 -7.02
C SER A 68 -10.46 5.70 -6.47
N ASP A 69 -11.46 5.76 -7.36
CA ASP A 69 -12.88 5.82 -7.02
C ASP A 69 -13.56 4.43 -7.06
N GLY A 70 -12.81 3.38 -7.39
CA GLY A 70 -13.29 2.01 -7.55
C GLY A 70 -13.71 1.65 -8.97
N TYR A 71 -13.67 2.59 -9.91
CA TYR A 71 -13.83 2.34 -11.35
C TYR A 71 -12.57 2.71 -12.13
N VAL A 72 -11.86 3.74 -11.67
CA VAL A 72 -10.61 4.24 -12.25
C VAL A 72 -9.54 4.27 -11.16
N GLY A 73 -8.34 3.84 -11.52
CA GLY A 73 -7.10 4.05 -10.76
C GLY A 73 -6.20 5.05 -11.48
N ILE A 74 -5.59 5.95 -10.72
CA ILE A 74 -4.54 6.86 -11.20
C ILE A 74 -3.25 6.51 -10.47
N ALA A 75 -2.21 6.23 -11.23
CA ALA A 75 -0.90 5.86 -10.72
C ALA A 75 0.21 6.53 -11.53
N VAL A 76 1.37 6.62 -10.90
CA VAL A 76 2.61 7.05 -11.54
C VAL A 76 3.51 5.82 -11.61
N THR A 77 4.08 5.55 -12.77
CA THR A 77 5.09 4.49 -12.90
C THR A 77 6.43 5.04 -12.44
N ASP A 78 7.06 4.37 -11.46
CA ASP A 78 8.28 4.89 -10.82
C ASP A 78 9.47 5.01 -11.79
N SER A 79 9.55 4.17 -12.82
CA SER A 79 10.71 4.11 -13.72
C SER A 79 10.80 5.29 -14.70
N ASP A 80 9.67 5.82 -15.15
CA ASP A 80 9.62 6.85 -16.20
C ASP A 80 8.72 8.05 -15.83
N HIS A 81 8.16 8.05 -14.61
CA HIS A 81 7.21 9.04 -14.10
C HIS A 81 5.97 9.23 -14.98
N THR A 82 5.62 8.22 -15.79
CA THR A 82 4.41 8.27 -16.61
C THR A 82 3.17 8.15 -15.73
N VAL A 83 2.26 9.12 -15.89
CA VAL A 83 0.93 9.06 -15.28
C VAL A 83 0.02 8.16 -16.11
N THR A 84 -0.51 7.11 -15.50
CA THR A 84 -1.46 6.19 -16.13
C THR A 84 -2.80 6.23 -15.41
N ALA A 85 -3.88 6.37 -16.19
CA ALA A 85 -5.23 6.11 -15.74
C ALA A 85 -5.68 4.75 -16.29
N TYR A 86 -6.14 3.85 -15.42
CA TYR A 86 -6.59 2.51 -15.81
C TYR A 86 -7.94 2.19 -15.17
N ARG A 87 -8.72 1.33 -15.84
CA ARG A 87 -9.99 0.83 -15.29
C ARG A 87 -9.70 -0.23 -14.23
N THR A 88 -10.38 -0.16 -13.10
CA THR A 88 -10.37 -1.26 -12.11
C THR A 88 -11.47 -2.26 -12.49
N GLU A 89 -11.16 -3.55 -12.50
CA GLU A 89 -12.17 -4.57 -12.76
C GLU A 89 -13.20 -4.57 -11.63
N ASN A 90 -14.49 -4.59 -12.00
CA ASN A 90 -15.63 -4.70 -11.09
C ASN A 90 -16.07 -6.15 -10.97
#